data_AF-A0A1K1VYX9-F1
#
_entry.id   AF-A0A1K1VYX9-F1
#
_cell.length_a   1.000
_cell.length_b   1.000
_cell.length_c   1.000
_cell.angle_alpha   90.00
_cell.angle_beta   90.00
_cell.angle_gamma   90.00
#
_symmetry.space_group_name_H-M   'P 1'
#
loop_
_entity.id
_entity.type
_entity.pdbx_description
1 polymer ?
#
loop_
_entity_poly.entity_id
_entity_poly.type
_entity_poly.pdbx_seq_one_letter_code
_entity_poly.pdbx_strand_id
1 'polypeptide(L)'
;MNFQRKLLLMVLLILIVVLLIPKGGEDLAPSTGERHVTSEAEMRTVPDTRMASDAGRTESSEATESSHEGDDTPAAEPSLSELPLADSDAQATSVAVTGLTAADLRQFRERGLGDPEQRIMQSLMGRSDLIPQQAVLGGTMRFVAEESLLLNRRWVLATYEDGHIRGQALFEYEVTTTGEILWVLLAHQSD
;
A
#
# COMPACT_ATOMS: atom_id res chain seq x y z
N MET A 1 0.83 39.09 9.43
CA MET A 1 1.59 38.93 8.17
C MET A 1 3.11 38.69 8.33
N ASN A 2 3.62 38.26 9.50
CA ASN A 2 5.09 38.13 9.71
C ASN A 2 5.65 36.71 9.51
N PHE A 3 4.80 35.68 9.41
CA PHE A 3 5.24 34.28 9.32
C PHE A 3 6.00 33.98 8.01
N GLN A 4 5.45 34.40 6.87
CA GLN A 4 6.06 34.23 5.54
C GLN A 4 7.48 34.82 5.45
N ARG A 5 7.72 36.00 6.06
CA ARG A 5 9.05 36.62 6.10
C ARG A 5 10.04 35.85 6.99
N LYS A 6 9.58 35.30 8.12
CA LYS A 6 10.39 34.45 9.00
C LYS A 6 10.76 33.12 8.33
N LEU A 7 9.81 32.50 7.64
CA LEU A 7 10.03 31.27 6.88
C LEU A 7 11.06 31.46 5.77
N LEU A 8 10.91 32.54 4.96
CA LEU A 8 11.88 32.89 3.91
C LEU A 8 13.30 33.08 4.47
N LEU A 9 13.43 33.78 5.60
CA LEU A 9 14.73 34.01 6.24
C LEU A 9 15.36 32.72 6.79
N MET A 10 14.58 31.80 7.37
CA MET A 10 15.13 30.51 7.82
C MET A 10 15.59 29.65 6.64
N VAL A 11 14.80 29.55 5.57
CA VAL A 11 15.18 28.77 4.37
C VAL A 11 16.45 29.33 3.72
N LEU A 12 16.55 30.67 3.60
CA LEU A 12 17.75 31.33 3.09
C LEU A 12 18.98 31.03 3.96
N LEU A 13 18.85 31.10 5.30
CA LEU A 13 19.95 30.86 6.23
C LEU A 13 20.43 29.41 6.18
N ILE A 14 19.52 28.43 6.10
CA ILE A 14 19.85 27.01 5.93
C ILE A 14 20.61 26.80 4.61
N LEU A 15 20.14 27.41 3.51
CA LEU A 15 20.77 27.27 2.20
C LEU A 15 22.18 27.89 2.16
N ILE A 16 22.40 29.03 2.83
CA ILE A 16 23.73 29.63 2.99
C ILE A 16 24.66 28.71 3.80
N VAL A 17 24.18 28.10 4.89
CA VAL A 17 24.98 27.15 5.68
C VAL A 17 25.38 25.93 4.84
N VAL A 18 24.45 25.36 4.06
CA VAL A 18 24.75 24.22 3.17
C VAL A 18 25.77 24.58 2.09
N LEU A 19 25.71 25.79 1.53
CA LEU A 19 26.69 26.27 0.54
C LEU A 19 28.06 26.63 1.17
N LEU A 20 28.12 26.89 2.47
CA LEU A 20 29.36 27.17 3.21
C LEU A 20 30.06 25.90 3.73
N ILE A 21 29.47 24.72 3.62
CA ILE A 21 30.18 23.46 3.88
C ILE A 21 31.12 23.20 2.69
N PRO A 22 32.46 23.29 2.87
CA PRO A 22 33.37 22.97 1.78
C PRO A 22 33.25 21.48 1.46
N LYS A 23 32.91 21.15 0.21
CA LYS A 23 33.12 19.80 -0.31
C LYS A 23 34.61 19.57 -0.47
N GLY A 24 35.25 19.09 0.60
CA GLY A 24 36.57 18.49 0.54
C GLY A 24 36.53 17.34 -0.47
N GLY A 25 37.33 17.47 -1.53
CA GLY A 25 37.51 16.40 -2.50
C GLY A 25 38.59 15.45 -2.01
N GLU A 26 38.28 14.15 -2.04
CA GLU A 26 39.27 13.09 -1.84
C GLU A 26 39.29 12.18 -3.07
N ASP A 27 39.84 12.72 -4.16
CA ASP A 27 40.37 11.91 -5.25
C ASP A 27 41.59 11.13 -4.73
N LEU A 28 41.39 9.88 -4.32
CA LEU A 28 42.47 8.93 -4.06
C LEU A 28 42.23 7.63 -4.85
N ALA A 29 42.99 7.52 -5.93
CA ALA A 29 43.00 6.37 -6.85
C ALA A 29 43.50 5.08 -6.18
N PRO A 30 43.17 3.89 -6.73
CA PRO A 30 43.48 2.60 -6.08
C PRO A 30 44.99 2.26 -6.13
N SER A 31 45.56 1.89 -5.00
CA SER A 31 46.93 1.38 -4.91
C SER A 31 47.01 -0.09 -5.31
N THR A 32 47.55 -0.35 -6.51
CA THR A 32 47.96 -1.68 -6.96
C THR A 32 49.29 -2.10 -6.31
N GLY A 33 49.36 -3.34 -5.82
CA GLY A 33 50.59 -4.04 -5.41
C GLY A 33 50.40 -4.78 -4.08
N GLU A 34 50.84 -6.03 -3.89
CA GLU A 34 51.42 -7.04 -4.77
C GLU A 34 51.37 -8.37 -3.99
N ARG A 35 51.24 -9.49 -4.72
CA ARG A 35 51.51 -10.90 -4.36
C ARG A 35 51.99 -11.24 -2.93
N HIS A 36 51.34 -12.25 -2.33
CA HIS A 36 52.12 -13.42 -1.89
C HIS A 36 51.39 -14.73 -2.20
N VAL A 37 52.16 -15.81 -2.34
CA VAL A 37 51.76 -17.10 -2.95
C VAL A 37 51.75 -18.20 -1.87
N THR A 38 51.17 -19.35 -2.23
CA THR A 38 51.27 -20.66 -1.57
C THR A 38 50.54 -20.86 -0.24
N SER A 39 49.49 -21.68 -0.30
CA SER A 39 49.59 -23.00 0.33
C SER A 39 48.74 -24.01 -0.44
N GLU A 40 49.39 -25.05 -0.96
CA GLU A 40 48.73 -26.21 -1.54
C GLU A 40 48.20 -27.10 -0.41
N ALA A 41 46.97 -27.61 -0.57
CA ALA A 41 46.46 -28.74 0.22
C ALA A 41 45.62 -29.62 -0.71
N GLU A 42 46.31 -30.61 -1.26
CA GLU A 42 45.81 -31.61 -2.19
C GLU A 42 44.79 -32.56 -1.54
N MET A 43 44.14 -33.35 -2.41
CA MET A 43 43.77 -34.76 -2.16
C MET A 43 42.34 -35.07 -1.69
N ARG A 44 41.53 -35.45 -2.70
CA ARG A 44 40.72 -36.68 -2.78
C ARG A 44 40.33 -37.34 -1.44
N THR A 45 39.03 -37.58 -1.24
CA THR A 45 38.45 -38.93 -1.47
C THR A 45 36.92 -38.92 -1.48
N VAL A 46 36.37 -39.63 -2.46
CA VAL A 46 35.04 -40.25 -2.51
C VAL A 46 35.41 -41.76 -2.51
N PRO A 47 34.73 -42.71 -1.80
CA PRO A 47 33.29 -42.91 -2.01
C PRO A 47 32.43 -43.58 -0.90
N ASP A 48 31.13 -43.58 -1.22
CA ASP A 48 30.14 -44.67 -1.04
C ASP A 48 29.48 -44.98 0.33
N THR A 49 28.15 -45.10 0.22
CA THR A 49 27.35 -46.29 0.58
C THR A 49 26.39 -46.25 1.79
N ARG A 50 25.11 -46.50 1.45
CA ARG A 50 24.00 -47.07 2.27
C ARG A 50 23.41 -46.20 3.39
N MET A 51 22.11 -46.32 3.74
CA MET A 51 21.01 -47.21 3.29
C MET A 51 19.65 -46.50 3.43
N ALA A 52 18.60 -47.05 2.78
CA ALA A 52 17.16 -47.10 3.15
C ALA A 52 16.58 -46.08 4.19
N SER A 53 15.41 -45.46 4.07
CA SER A 53 14.07 -45.81 3.52
C SER A 53 13.20 -44.51 3.61
N ASP A 54 11.93 -44.37 3.25
CA ASP A 54 10.78 -45.27 3.05
C ASP A 54 9.72 -44.62 2.11
N ALA A 55 8.62 -45.32 1.82
CA ALA A 55 7.43 -44.98 1.01
C ALA A 55 7.00 -43.49 0.94
N GLY A 56 6.39 -42.99 -0.15
CA GLY A 56 5.79 -43.67 -1.30
C GLY A 56 4.29 -43.33 -1.44
N ARG A 57 3.90 -42.45 -2.37
CA ARG A 57 2.48 -42.15 -2.68
C ARG A 57 2.25 -41.44 -4.03
N THR A 58 1.98 -42.23 -5.07
CA THR A 58 1.36 -41.90 -6.39
C THR A 58 1.42 -43.22 -7.20
N GLU A 59 0.46 -43.69 -7.99
CA GLU A 59 -0.90 -43.23 -8.35
C GLU A 59 -1.89 -44.42 -8.10
N SER A 60 -2.97 -44.79 -8.85
CA SER A 60 -3.73 -44.18 -9.97
C SER A 60 -5.16 -44.75 -10.06
N SER A 61 -6.00 -44.06 -10.83
CA SER A 61 -7.12 -44.55 -11.68
C SER A 61 -7.97 -45.78 -11.27
N GLU A 62 -9.28 -45.55 -11.11
CA GLU A 62 -10.33 -46.50 -11.52
C GLU A 62 -11.31 -45.81 -12.47
N ALA A 63 -11.61 -46.47 -13.58
CA ALA A 63 -12.65 -46.08 -14.53
C ALA A 63 -13.59 -47.28 -14.71
N THR A 64 -14.90 -47.03 -14.71
CA THR A 64 -15.89 -48.07 -14.98
C THR A 64 -17.08 -47.47 -15.71
N GLU A 65 -17.20 -47.77 -17.00
CA GLU A 65 -18.43 -47.58 -17.77
C GLU A 65 -19.45 -48.68 -17.43
N SER A 66 -20.74 -48.33 -17.37
CA SER A 66 -21.83 -49.23 -17.74
C SER A 66 -23.11 -48.44 -18.03
N SER A 67 -23.85 -48.87 -19.04
CA SER A 67 -25.01 -48.20 -19.61
C SER A 67 -26.35 -48.59 -18.96
N HIS A 68 -27.36 -47.72 -19.11
CA HIS A 68 -28.76 -48.14 -19.12
C HIS A 68 -29.60 -47.28 -20.07
N GLU A 69 -30.56 -47.90 -20.75
CA GLU A 69 -31.31 -47.34 -21.87
C GLU A 69 -32.73 -46.88 -21.49
N GLY A 70 -33.23 -45.87 -22.22
CA GLY A 70 -34.65 -45.67 -22.54
C GLY A 70 -35.54 -44.97 -21.51
N ASP A 71 -36.14 -43.83 -21.90
CA ASP A 71 -37.60 -43.73 -22.06
C ASP A 71 -37.98 -42.52 -22.97
N ASP A 72 -39.24 -42.47 -23.41
CA ASP A 72 -39.75 -41.67 -24.52
C ASP A 72 -39.91 -40.14 -24.32
N THR A 73 -39.89 -39.43 -25.45
CA THR A 73 -40.47 -38.08 -25.70
C THR A 73 -41.74 -38.34 -26.57
N PRO A 74 -42.91 -37.65 -26.46
CA PRO A 74 -43.09 -36.19 -26.29
C PRO A 74 -44.35 -35.68 -25.54
N ALA A 75 -44.40 -34.37 -25.21
CA ALA A 75 -45.62 -33.54 -25.27
C ALA A 75 -45.28 -32.04 -25.16
N ALA A 76 -46.10 -31.16 -25.76
CA ALA A 76 -45.83 -29.73 -25.90
C ALA A 76 -46.72 -28.84 -25.01
N GLU A 77 -46.09 -27.85 -24.36
CA GLU A 77 -46.60 -26.49 -24.01
C GLU A 77 -47.87 -26.37 -23.10
N PRO A 78 -48.20 -25.18 -22.49
CA PRO A 78 -47.70 -23.82 -22.79
C PRO A 78 -47.40 -22.88 -21.59
N SER A 79 -46.79 -21.74 -21.94
CA SER A 79 -46.97 -20.39 -21.37
C SER A 79 -47.00 -20.16 -19.84
N LEU A 80 -45.89 -19.61 -19.31
CA LEU A 80 -45.96 -18.57 -18.28
C LEU A 80 -45.02 -17.41 -18.61
N SER A 81 -45.54 -16.19 -18.45
CA SER A 81 -44.87 -14.94 -18.79
C SER A 81 -43.70 -14.65 -17.85
N GLU A 82 -42.47 -14.99 -18.24
CA GLU A 82 -41.28 -14.42 -17.62
C GLU A 82 -41.17 -12.93 -17.96
N LEU A 83 -41.64 -12.11 -17.02
CA LEU A 83 -41.47 -10.67 -17.04
C LEU A 83 -39.97 -10.36 -17.01
N PRO A 84 -39.44 -9.51 -17.91
CA PRO A 84 -38.07 -9.04 -17.80
C PRO A 84 -37.94 -8.23 -16.50
N LEU A 85 -37.17 -8.75 -15.55
CA LEU A 85 -36.74 -8.03 -14.35
C LEU A 85 -35.78 -6.92 -14.77
N ALA A 86 -36.36 -5.78 -15.16
CA ALA A 86 -35.62 -4.58 -15.48
C ALA A 86 -34.91 -4.03 -14.23
N ASP A 87 -33.60 -3.82 -14.37
CA ASP A 87 -32.73 -2.93 -13.62
C ASP A 87 -33.15 -2.62 -12.18
N SER A 88 -32.68 -3.46 -11.26
CA SER A 88 -32.34 -2.98 -9.92
C SER A 88 -30.89 -3.32 -9.59
N ASP A 89 -29.99 -2.71 -10.38
CA ASP A 89 -28.66 -2.29 -9.91
C ASP A 89 -28.82 -1.22 -8.80
N ALA A 90 -29.54 -1.59 -7.75
CA ALA A 90 -29.42 -0.98 -6.44
C ALA A 90 -28.08 -1.44 -5.84
N GLN A 91 -26.99 -1.02 -6.48
CA GLN A 91 -25.70 -0.95 -5.85
C GLN A 91 -25.91 -0.16 -4.57
N ALA A 92 -25.88 -0.86 -3.44
CA ALA A 92 -25.94 -0.25 -2.13
C ALA A 92 -24.70 0.63 -2.03
N THR A 93 -24.87 1.91 -2.37
CA THR A 93 -23.86 2.93 -2.20
C THR A 93 -23.57 2.92 -0.71
N SER A 94 -22.41 2.37 -0.36
CA SER A 94 -21.88 2.44 0.99
C SER A 94 -21.69 3.92 1.29
N VAL A 95 -22.68 4.52 1.95
CA VAL A 95 -22.58 5.87 2.47
C VAL A 95 -21.62 5.79 3.66
N ALA A 96 -20.33 5.70 3.34
CA ALA A 96 -19.30 6.26 4.18
C ALA A 96 -19.76 7.69 4.50
N VAL A 97 -19.71 8.06 5.78
CA VAL A 97 -20.10 9.41 6.21
C VAL A 97 -18.92 10.33 5.88
N THR A 98 -18.72 10.54 4.58
CA THR A 98 -17.68 11.42 4.04
C THR A 98 -18.00 12.84 4.47
N GLY A 99 -17.01 13.58 4.97
CA GLY A 99 -17.15 15.01 5.23
C GLY A 99 -17.21 15.88 3.97
N LEU A 100 -17.23 15.28 2.76
CA LEU A 100 -17.27 16.01 1.50
C LEU A 100 -18.69 16.41 1.11
N THR A 101 -18.89 17.68 0.78
CA THR A 101 -20.14 18.16 0.21
C THR A 101 -20.19 17.88 -1.30
N ALA A 102 -21.38 17.90 -1.90
CA ALA A 102 -21.54 17.82 -3.34
C ALA A 102 -20.82 18.95 -4.11
N ALA A 103 -20.50 20.08 -3.47
CA ALA A 103 -19.68 21.14 -4.06
C ALA A 103 -18.19 20.76 -4.10
N ASP A 104 -17.69 20.13 -3.03
CA ASP A 104 -16.31 19.63 -2.97
C ASP A 104 -16.07 18.54 -4.00
N LEU A 105 -17.02 17.60 -4.16
CA LEU A 105 -16.97 16.54 -5.17
C LEU A 105 -16.88 17.09 -6.61
N ARG A 106 -17.61 18.17 -6.92
CA ARG A 106 -17.50 18.84 -8.23
C ARG A 106 -16.12 19.45 -8.42
N GLN A 107 -15.60 20.16 -7.42
CA GLN A 107 -14.29 20.79 -7.50
C GLN A 107 -13.15 19.77 -7.64
N PHE A 108 -13.24 18.61 -6.98
CA PHE A 108 -12.26 17.53 -7.17
C PHE A 108 -12.30 16.97 -8.60
N ARG A 109 -13.51 16.78 -9.16
CA ARG A 109 -13.67 16.34 -10.56
C ARG A 109 -13.11 17.35 -11.56
N GLU A 110 -13.29 18.65 -11.32
CA GLU A 110 -12.67 19.73 -12.12
C GLU A 110 -11.14 19.71 -12.08
N ARG A 111 -10.53 19.20 -10.99
CA ARG A 111 -9.09 18.98 -10.83
C ARG A 111 -8.61 17.60 -11.33
N GLY A 112 -9.47 16.82 -11.99
CA GLY A 112 -9.14 15.47 -12.49
C GLY A 112 -9.11 14.37 -11.42
N LEU A 113 -9.56 14.65 -10.20
CA LEU A 113 -9.63 13.66 -9.12
C LEU A 113 -11.02 13.00 -9.11
N GLY A 114 -11.15 11.89 -9.84
CA GLY A 114 -12.27 10.95 -9.68
C GLY A 114 -12.19 10.23 -8.33
N ASP A 115 -13.35 9.90 -7.76
CA ASP A 115 -13.51 9.19 -6.47
C ASP A 115 -12.61 9.75 -5.35
N PRO A 116 -12.77 11.05 -5.01
CA PRO A 116 -11.81 11.79 -4.22
C PRO A 116 -11.59 11.18 -2.84
N GLU A 117 -12.65 10.73 -2.15
CA GLU A 117 -12.52 10.06 -0.85
C GLU A 117 -11.59 8.86 -0.91
N GLN A 118 -11.85 7.92 -1.83
CA GLN A 118 -11.02 6.73 -1.99
C GLN A 118 -9.56 7.09 -2.33
N ARG A 119 -9.35 8.06 -3.24
CA ARG A 119 -8.01 8.52 -3.62
C ARG A 119 -7.26 9.18 -2.47
N ILE A 120 -7.92 10.02 -1.68
CA ILE A 120 -7.34 10.72 -0.53
C ILE A 120 -6.98 9.72 0.56
N MET A 121 -7.91 8.83 0.92
CA MET A 121 -7.66 7.80 1.94
C MET A 121 -6.55 6.84 1.50
N GLN A 122 -6.59 6.32 0.27
CA GLN A 122 -5.54 5.44 -0.27
C GLN A 122 -4.16 6.13 -0.30
N SER A 123 -4.11 7.41 -0.70
CA SER A 123 -2.86 8.19 -0.67
C SER A 123 -2.30 8.36 0.73
N LEU A 124 -3.14 8.44 1.76
CA LEU A 124 -2.69 8.54 3.14
C LEU A 124 -2.21 7.18 3.67
N MET A 125 -2.99 6.11 3.46
CA MET A 125 -2.65 4.76 3.92
C MET A 125 -1.29 4.29 3.36
N GLY A 126 -0.95 4.68 2.13
CA GLY A 126 0.34 4.38 1.50
C GLY A 126 1.54 5.21 1.98
N ARG A 127 1.37 6.12 2.94
CA ARG A 127 2.38 7.09 3.37
C ARG A 127 2.68 7.00 4.87
N SER A 128 3.12 5.82 5.34
CA SER A 128 3.53 5.60 6.73
C SER A 128 4.71 6.49 7.17
N ASP A 129 5.45 7.08 6.24
CA ASP A 129 6.46 8.11 6.48
C ASP A 129 5.89 9.43 7.04
N LEU A 130 4.58 9.66 6.91
CA LEU A 130 3.88 10.80 7.51
C LEU A 130 3.52 10.58 8.99
N ILE A 131 3.68 9.37 9.52
CA ILE A 131 3.38 9.06 10.91
C ILE A 131 4.51 9.64 11.80
N PRO A 132 4.22 10.56 12.72
CA PRO A 132 5.25 11.25 13.52
C PRO A 132 5.88 10.37 14.61
N GLN A 133 5.26 9.24 14.91
CA GLN A 133 5.65 8.30 15.96
C GLN A 133 6.53 7.19 15.39
N GLN A 134 7.54 6.74 16.14
CA GLN A 134 8.32 5.55 15.79
C GLN A 134 7.70 4.29 16.40
N ALA A 135 7.76 3.18 15.65
CA ALA A 135 7.33 1.88 16.12
C ALA A 135 8.28 1.31 17.19
N VAL A 136 7.74 0.43 18.04
CA VAL A 136 8.44 -0.22 19.15
C VAL A 136 8.31 -1.73 19.08
N LEU A 137 9.22 -2.45 19.75
CA LEU A 137 9.18 -3.91 19.91
C LEU A 137 9.12 -4.71 18.59
N GLY A 138 9.60 -4.13 17.48
CA GLY A 138 9.53 -4.75 16.15
C GLY A 138 8.18 -4.62 15.44
N GLY A 139 7.26 -3.81 15.97
CA GLY A 139 6.05 -3.38 15.27
C GLY A 139 6.35 -2.55 14.02
N THR A 140 5.33 -2.30 13.21
CA THR A 140 5.42 -1.43 12.02
C THR A 140 4.31 -0.40 12.08
N MET A 141 4.66 0.88 12.13
CA MET A 141 3.67 1.96 12.10
C MET A 141 2.87 1.91 10.80
N ARG A 142 1.55 1.88 10.92
CA ARG A 142 0.61 1.99 9.82
C ARG A 142 -0.58 2.84 10.23
N PHE A 143 -1.28 3.39 9.25
CA PHE A 143 -2.61 3.95 9.46
C PHE A 143 -3.66 2.83 9.58
N VAL A 144 -4.77 3.14 10.22
CA VAL A 144 -5.96 2.27 10.35
C VAL A 144 -7.06 2.91 9.52
N ALA A 145 -7.41 2.31 8.38
CA ALA A 145 -8.33 2.92 7.42
C ALA A 145 -9.76 3.04 7.99
N GLU A 146 -10.17 2.01 8.72
CA GLU A 146 -11.48 1.83 9.34
C GLU A 146 -11.75 2.83 10.48
N GLU A 147 -10.68 3.39 11.06
CA GLU A 147 -10.71 4.37 12.14
C GLU A 147 -10.18 5.75 11.72
N SER A 148 -10.02 5.97 10.41
CA SER A 148 -9.59 7.25 9.84
C SER A 148 -10.76 7.92 9.11
N LEU A 149 -10.94 9.22 9.33
CA LEU A 149 -12.11 9.98 8.87
C LEU A 149 -11.70 11.18 8.00
N LEU A 150 -12.24 11.23 6.79
CA LEU A 150 -12.16 12.39 5.91
C LEU A 150 -13.14 13.47 6.38
N LEU A 151 -12.63 14.47 7.11
CA LEU A 151 -13.46 15.46 7.81
C LEU A 151 -14.11 16.49 6.89
N ASN A 152 -13.40 16.88 5.82
CA ASN A 152 -13.89 17.76 4.74
C ASN A 152 -12.83 17.82 3.62
N ARG A 153 -13.02 18.74 2.64
CA ARG A 153 -12.10 19.01 1.51
C ARG A 153 -10.65 19.37 1.88
N ARG A 154 -10.33 19.59 3.16
CA ARG A 154 -9.02 20.07 3.62
C ARG A 154 -8.38 19.24 4.73
N TRP A 155 -9.16 18.52 5.55
CA TRP A 155 -8.63 17.80 6.71
C TRP A 155 -9.03 16.33 6.77
N VAL A 156 -8.08 15.51 7.23
CA VAL A 156 -8.28 14.09 7.58
C VAL A 156 -7.85 13.91 9.04
N LEU A 157 -8.69 13.24 9.84
CA LEU A 157 -8.28 12.68 11.13
C LEU A 157 -7.88 11.22 10.89
N ALA A 158 -6.61 10.91 11.06
CA ALA A 158 -6.07 9.59 10.78
C ALA A 158 -5.67 8.88 12.06
N THR A 159 -6.15 7.65 12.26
CA THR A 159 -5.70 6.79 13.35
C THR A 159 -4.49 5.98 12.89
N TYR A 160 -3.47 5.85 13.74
CA TYR A 160 -2.25 5.09 13.47
C TYR A 160 -1.93 4.13 14.62
N GLU A 161 -1.26 3.03 14.30
CA GLU A 161 -0.78 2.05 15.28
C GLU A 161 0.41 1.23 14.77
N ASP A 162 1.15 0.59 15.68
CA ASP A 162 2.07 -0.53 15.38
C ASP A 162 1.70 -1.85 16.09
N GLY A 163 0.60 -1.86 16.86
CA GLY A 163 0.17 -2.95 17.73
C GLY A 163 0.52 -2.78 19.22
N HIS A 164 1.37 -1.81 19.57
CA HIS A 164 1.71 -1.46 20.95
C HIS A 164 1.39 0.00 21.27
N ILE A 165 1.72 0.92 20.36
CA ILE A 165 1.38 2.33 20.42
C ILE A 165 0.20 2.57 19.49
N ARG A 166 -0.80 3.31 19.97
CA ARG A 166 -1.88 3.89 19.16
C ARG A 166 -1.77 5.41 19.18
N GLY A 167 -2.31 6.07 18.17
CA GLY A 167 -2.53 7.50 18.21
C GLY A 167 -3.40 8.00 17.07
N GLN A 168 -3.64 9.31 17.09
CA GLN A 168 -4.36 10.02 16.05
C GLN A 168 -3.54 11.22 15.57
N ALA A 169 -3.62 11.51 14.27
CA ALA A 169 -3.00 12.66 13.63
C ALA A 169 -4.04 13.43 12.81
N LEU A 170 -4.08 14.74 12.98
CA LEU A 170 -4.83 15.65 12.12
C LEU A 170 -3.92 16.13 10.99
N PHE A 171 -4.25 15.75 9.77
CA PHE A 171 -3.57 16.21 8.57
C PHE A 171 -4.39 17.25 7.82
N GLU A 172 -3.71 18.26 7.30
CA GLU A 172 -4.19 19.07 6.19
C GLU A 172 -3.69 18.48 4.87
N TYR A 173 -4.54 18.51 3.84
CA TYR A 173 -4.18 18.07 2.50
C TYR A 173 -4.59 19.09 1.43
N GLU A 174 -3.83 19.11 0.34
CA GLU A 174 -4.15 19.88 -0.87
C GLU A 174 -3.99 19.02 -2.12
N VAL A 175 -5.01 19.03 -2.98
CA VAL A 175 -4.98 18.36 -4.28
C VAL A 175 -4.51 19.35 -5.35
N THR A 176 -3.34 19.10 -5.94
CA THR A 176 -2.74 19.94 -6.98
C THR A 176 -3.53 19.87 -8.30
N THR A 177 -3.16 20.70 -9.27
CA THR A 177 -3.72 20.65 -10.64
C THR A 177 -3.31 19.40 -11.43
N THR A 178 -2.31 18.65 -10.98
CA THR A 178 -1.91 17.34 -11.54
C THR A 178 -2.60 16.16 -10.86
N GLY A 179 -3.42 16.41 -9.83
CA GLY A 179 -4.06 15.36 -9.03
C GLY A 179 -3.16 14.71 -7.99
N GLU A 180 -1.96 15.25 -7.76
CA GLU A 180 -1.10 14.88 -6.62
C GLU A 180 -1.68 15.43 -5.32
N ILE A 181 -1.45 14.71 -4.21
CA ILE A 181 -1.96 15.07 -2.89
C ILE A 181 -0.78 15.43 -2.00
N LEU A 182 -0.71 16.70 -1.62
CA LEU A 182 0.25 17.23 -0.66
C LEU A 182 -0.33 17.10 0.75
N TRP A 183 0.52 16.76 1.72
CA TRP A 183 0.13 16.50 3.10
C TRP A 183 0.93 17.37 4.08
N VAL A 184 0.27 17.89 5.10
CA VAL A 184 0.87 18.65 6.21
C VAL A 184 0.29 18.14 7.52
N LEU A 185 1.15 17.66 8.42
CA LEU A 185 0.75 17.31 9.78
C LEU A 185 0.45 18.60 10.57
N LEU A 186 -0.76 18.72 11.12
CA LEU A 186 -1.17 19.85 11.95
C LEU A 186 -1.02 19.58 13.45
N ALA A 187 -1.41 18.38 13.88
CA ALA A 187 -1.35 17.93 15.27
C ALA A 187 -1.34 16.40 15.32
N HIS A 188 -0.80 15.83 16.39
CA HIS A 188 -0.98 14.41 16.71
C HIS A 188 -1.00 14.19 18.23
N GLN A 189 -1.55 13.06 18.63
CA GLN A 189 -1.53 12.55 19.99
C GLN A 189 -1.37 11.02 19.94
N SER A 190 -0.50 10.48 20.78
CA SER A 190 -0.41 9.04 21.05
C SER A 190 -0.86 8.74 22.47
N ASP A 191 -1.34 7.52 22.69
CA ASP A 191 -1.69 6.97 23.99
C ASP A 191 -0.47 6.30 24.68
#